data_AF-A0A954VN67-F1
#
_entry.id   AF-A0A954VN67-F1
#
_cell.length_a   1.000
_cell.length_b   1.000
_cell.length_c   1.000
_cell.angle_alpha   90.00
_cell.angle_beta   90.00
_cell.angle_gamma   90.00
#
_symmetry.space_group_name_H-M   'P 1'
#
loop_
_entity.id
_entity.type
_entity.pdbx_description
1 polymer ?
#
loop_
_entity_poly.entity_id
_entity_poly.type
_entity_poly.pdbx_seq_one_letter_code
_entity_poly.pdbx_strand_id
1 'polypeptide(L)'
;MRKSFRQGFTLVELLVVIAIIGILVGLLLPAVQAAREAARRMQCSNNVKQLGLAALNYESAYKRFPAMQSGTGHIWGGADTAATQRGAMSANYFLLPFIEQNALYNSLGQLGAKQQGLEPWNGNALYLTRLSFLECPSDAGDTDPFQANRTRTLTSYAFCTGDNYAASEVFSPSEERNSDTISRQKLAIRHRGIWGRYTYPKMGEIADGTSNTITIAERQRPHSTNTKGLIAAVAGNVATATPLDCRALFDGRQYYNQSLITPQNDTSPGYRGMGGNAYFSAVSTILPPNTAGCIIMEGSSSPHWFPGMWPAGSEHVGGIQVGMADGSVQFISDNIDSGNQAAIAPLATTGGLSPYGVWGALGTRSGGEVSQIPQ
;
A
#
# COMPACT_ATOMS: atom_id res chain seq x y z
N MET A 1 21.82 68.02 28.03
CA MET A 1 21.05 67.45 26.91
C MET A 1 22.01 66.91 25.86
N ARG A 2 22.14 65.59 25.72
CA ARG A 2 23.00 64.96 24.70
C ARG A 2 22.22 64.96 23.37
N LYS A 3 22.65 65.75 22.39
CA LYS A 3 22.05 65.77 21.04
C LYS A 3 22.28 64.40 20.39
N SER A 4 21.19 63.64 20.23
CA SER A 4 21.17 62.42 19.43
C SER A 4 21.30 62.81 17.95
N PHE A 5 22.45 62.48 17.35
CA PHE A 5 22.61 62.56 15.89
C PHE A 5 21.82 61.40 15.27
N ARG A 6 20.69 61.71 14.64
CA ARG A 6 20.00 60.74 13.78
C ARG A 6 20.84 60.57 12.52
N GLN A 7 21.54 59.43 12.40
CA GLN A 7 22.16 59.03 11.14
C GLN A 7 21.06 58.67 10.15
N GLY A 8 21.01 59.39 9.02
CA GLY A 8 20.10 59.08 7.92
C GLY A 8 20.62 57.89 7.13
N PHE A 9 19.75 56.91 6.87
CA PHE A 9 20.07 55.73 6.08
C PHE A 9 20.06 56.08 4.58
N THR A 10 21.13 55.74 3.85
CA THR A 10 21.20 56.01 2.42
C THR A 10 20.48 54.92 1.62
N LEU A 11 19.92 55.30 0.46
CA LEU A 11 19.25 54.35 -0.45
C LEU A 11 20.20 53.22 -0.88
N VAL A 12 21.50 53.51 -1.01
CA VAL A 12 22.53 52.53 -1.38
C VAL A 12 22.73 51.49 -0.27
N GLU A 13 22.81 51.89 0.99
CA GLU A 13 22.93 50.97 2.12
C GLU A 13 21.71 50.03 2.22
N LEU A 14 20.51 50.54 1.97
CA LEU A 14 19.30 49.70 1.91
C LEU A 14 19.39 48.66 0.79
N LEU A 15 19.82 49.09 -0.39
CA LEU A 15 19.87 48.25 -1.58
C LEU A 15 20.91 47.12 -1.43
N VAL A 16 22.08 47.42 -0.86
CA VAL A 16 23.12 46.41 -0.59
C VAL A 16 22.63 45.36 0.41
N VAL A 17 21.96 45.77 1.49
CA VAL A 17 21.42 44.83 2.49
C VAL A 17 20.37 43.91 1.87
N ILE A 18 19.46 44.46 1.07
CA ILE A 18 18.45 43.65 0.38
C ILE A 18 19.12 42.70 -0.63
N ALA A 19 20.16 43.13 -1.34
CA ALA A 19 20.91 42.28 -2.26
C ALA A 19 21.59 41.10 -1.55
N ILE A 20 22.23 41.34 -0.39
CA ILE A 20 22.87 40.29 0.40
C ILE A 20 21.82 39.30 0.95
N ILE A 21 20.72 39.79 1.52
CA ILE A 21 19.62 38.92 1.99
C ILE A 21 19.04 38.11 0.83
N GLY A 22 18.85 38.73 -0.34
CA GLY A 22 18.37 38.07 -1.55
C GLY A 22 19.28 36.92 -1.99
N ILE A 23 20.60 37.13 -2.00
CA ILE A 23 21.59 36.09 -2.33
C ILE A 23 21.58 34.97 -1.29
N LEU A 24 21.58 35.31 0.00
CA LEU A 24 21.56 34.32 1.09
C LEU A 24 20.30 33.46 1.03
N VAL A 25 19.12 34.07 0.89
CA VAL A 25 17.84 33.34 0.76
C VAL A 25 17.81 32.51 -0.52
N GLY A 26 18.32 33.05 -1.64
CA GLY A 26 18.40 32.34 -2.92
C GLY A 26 19.25 31.06 -2.85
N LEU A 27 20.35 31.08 -2.09
CA LEU A 27 21.20 29.91 -1.88
C LEU A 27 20.65 28.94 -0.82
N LEU A 28 19.96 29.46 0.20
CA LEU A 28 19.43 28.66 1.31
C LEU A 28 18.12 27.95 0.97
N LEU A 29 17.25 28.52 0.14
CA LEU A 29 15.94 27.95 -0.15
C LEU A 29 16.00 26.54 -0.77
N PRO A 30 16.81 26.29 -1.83
CA PRO A 30 16.93 24.93 -2.40
C PRO A 30 17.48 23.93 -1.37
N ALA A 31 18.45 24.36 -0.56
CA ALA A 31 19.06 23.51 0.46
C ALA A 31 18.07 23.11 1.56
N VAL A 32 17.24 24.06 2.03
CA VAL A 32 16.20 23.78 3.04
C VAL A 32 15.15 22.81 2.50
N GLN A 33 14.78 22.90 1.23
CA GLN A 33 13.81 21.96 0.64
C GLN A 33 14.38 20.55 0.49
N ALA A 34 15.63 20.43 0.03
CA ALA A 34 16.32 19.15 -0.05
C ALA A 34 16.45 18.49 1.33
N ALA A 35 16.81 19.26 2.37
CA ALA A 35 16.87 18.77 3.74
C ALA A 35 15.50 18.31 4.27
N ARG A 36 14.41 19.05 3.96
CA ARG A 36 13.05 18.67 4.34
C ARG A 36 12.61 17.35 3.69
N GLU A 37 12.88 17.17 2.39
CA GLU A 37 12.53 15.91 1.73
C GLU A 37 13.35 14.73 2.24
N ALA A 38 14.65 14.92 2.50
CA ALA A 38 15.47 13.89 3.12
C ALA A 38 14.92 13.46 4.49
N ALA A 39 14.47 14.41 5.32
CA ALA A 39 13.84 14.12 6.60
C ALA A 39 12.52 13.35 6.44
N ARG A 40 11.65 13.74 5.49
CA ARG A 40 10.41 13.02 5.20
C ARG A 40 10.67 11.59 4.73
N ARG A 41 11.64 11.39 3.83
CA ARG A 41 12.07 10.06 3.37
C ARG A 41 12.60 9.19 4.49
N MET A 42 13.36 9.76 5.41
CA MET A 42 13.81 9.05 6.61
C MET A 42 12.64 8.63 7.49
N GLN A 43 11.63 9.49 7.64
CA GLN A 43 10.42 9.16 8.39
C GLN A 43 9.60 8.05 7.73
N CYS A 44 9.41 8.06 6.40
CA CYS A 44 8.71 6.97 5.71
C CYS A 44 9.49 5.65 5.81
N SER A 45 10.83 5.69 5.66
CA SER A 45 11.69 4.51 5.92
C SER A 45 11.55 3.97 7.35
N ASN A 46 11.43 4.85 8.35
CA ASN A 46 11.23 4.44 9.74
C ASN A 46 9.85 3.84 9.98
N ASN A 47 8.80 4.36 9.34
CA ASN A 47 7.46 3.78 9.40
C ASN A 47 7.43 2.37 8.80
N VAL A 48 8.06 2.16 7.64
CA VAL A 48 8.24 0.81 7.05
C VAL A 48 9.00 -0.11 8.00
N LYS A 49 10.08 0.39 8.64
CA LYS A 49 10.85 -0.35 9.64
C LYS A 49 9.98 -0.77 10.82
N GLN A 50 9.15 0.13 11.34
CA GLN A 50 8.24 -0.16 12.46
C GLN A 50 7.22 -1.24 12.10
N LEU A 51 6.62 -1.17 10.91
CA LEU A 51 5.69 -2.21 10.44
C LEU A 51 6.37 -3.57 10.24
N GLY A 52 7.60 -3.58 9.69
CA GLY A 52 8.40 -4.80 9.55
C GLY A 52 8.75 -5.43 10.90
N LEU A 53 9.20 -4.62 11.87
CA LEU A 53 9.47 -5.10 13.24
C LEU A 53 8.20 -5.59 13.94
N ALA A 54 7.06 -4.94 13.72
CA ALA A 54 5.79 -5.39 14.25
C ALA A 54 5.40 -6.77 13.70
N ALA A 55 5.60 -6.98 12.39
CA ALA A 55 5.36 -8.28 11.75
C ALA A 55 6.28 -9.37 12.30
N LEU A 56 7.56 -9.06 12.55
CA LEU A 56 8.50 -9.98 13.18
C LEU A 56 8.16 -10.28 14.63
N ASN A 57 7.72 -9.29 15.41
CA ASN A 57 7.28 -9.50 16.79
C ASN A 57 6.01 -10.37 16.84
N TYR A 58 5.08 -10.14 15.90
CA TYR A 58 3.92 -11.01 15.71
C TYR A 58 4.37 -12.45 15.39
N GLU A 59 5.30 -12.62 14.43
CA GLU A 59 5.84 -13.93 14.07
C GLU A 59 6.51 -14.61 15.27
N SER A 60 7.31 -13.88 16.05
CA SER A 60 7.97 -14.41 17.24
C SER A 60 6.95 -14.91 18.29
N ALA A 61 5.86 -14.17 18.48
CA ALA A 61 4.80 -14.51 19.44
C ALA A 61 3.89 -15.66 18.97
N TYR A 62 3.52 -15.69 17.68
CA TYR A 62 2.52 -16.63 17.15
C TYR A 62 3.09 -17.72 16.23
N LYS A 63 4.41 -17.72 15.98
CA LYS A 63 5.15 -18.63 15.09
C LYS A 63 4.65 -18.65 13.64
N ARG A 64 4.09 -17.53 13.21
CA ARG A 64 3.52 -17.28 11.88
C ARG A 64 3.31 -15.79 11.66
N PHE A 65 3.40 -15.33 10.43
CA PHE A 65 2.97 -13.99 10.03
C PHE A 65 1.44 -13.86 10.10
N PRO A 66 0.92 -12.63 10.30
CA PRO A 66 -0.52 -12.40 10.19
C PRO A 66 -1.01 -12.59 8.76
N ALA A 67 -2.31 -12.82 8.60
CA ALA A 67 -2.94 -12.75 7.28
C ALA A 67 -3.09 -11.29 6.83
N MET A 68 -2.91 -11.03 5.53
CA MET A 68 -3.24 -9.75 4.91
C MET A 68 -4.70 -9.38 5.13
N GLN A 69 -5.57 -10.38 5.05
CA GLN A 69 -7.00 -10.24 5.22
C GLN A 69 -7.53 -11.39 6.08
N SER A 70 -8.12 -11.08 7.23
CA SER A 70 -8.91 -12.03 8.01
C SER A 70 -9.86 -11.30 8.97
N GLY A 71 -10.38 -11.95 10.01
CA GLY A 71 -11.31 -11.35 10.97
C GLY A 71 -12.47 -12.28 11.29
N THR A 72 -13.44 -11.77 12.04
CA THR A 72 -14.65 -12.52 12.39
C THR A 72 -15.65 -12.59 11.25
N GLY A 73 -16.42 -13.68 11.20
CA GLY A 73 -17.53 -13.87 10.25
C GLY A 73 -17.15 -14.10 8.79
N HIS A 74 -18.13 -13.95 7.91
CA HIS A 74 -18.05 -14.31 6.50
C HIS A 74 -17.97 -13.09 5.60
N ILE A 75 -17.20 -13.18 4.51
CA ILE A 75 -17.08 -12.08 3.54
C ILE A 75 -18.42 -11.78 2.89
N TRP A 76 -19.20 -12.81 2.58
CA TRP A 76 -20.53 -12.66 2.00
C TRP A 76 -21.46 -13.83 2.40
N GLY A 77 -22.75 -13.52 2.57
CA GLY A 77 -23.79 -14.51 2.89
C GLY A 77 -23.73 -15.04 4.33
N GLY A 78 -24.88 -15.49 4.85
CA GLY A 78 -25.02 -16.04 6.21
C GLY A 78 -25.78 -15.11 7.18
N ALA A 79 -26.32 -15.69 8.25
CA ALA A 79 -27.20 -15.01 9.22
C ALA A 79 -26.53 -13.86 10.01
N ASP A 80 -25.20 -13.75 9.98
CA ASP A 80 -24.41 -12.86 10.85
C ASP A 80 -23.56 -11.79 10.11
N THR A 81 -23.76 -11.55 8.80
CA THR A 81 -22.86 -10.65 8.04
C THR A 81 -22.83 -9.21 8.57
N ALA A 82 -23.91 -8.74 9.22
CA ALA A 82 -23.97 -7.39 9.79
C ALA A 82 -23.34 -7.30 11.20
N ALA A 83 -23.11 -8.44 11.86
CA ALA A 83 -22.63 -8.53 13.26
C ALA A 83 -21.18 -9.04 13.35
N THR A 84 -20.42 -8.96 12.26
CA THR A 84 -19.05 -9.49 12.16
C THR A 84 -18.16 -8.56 11.32
N GLN A 85 -16.85 -8.74 11.40
CA GLN A 85 -15.87 -7.99 10.60
C GLN A 85 -15.84 -8.44 9.12
N ARG A 86 -16.72 -9.38 8.74
CA ARG A 86 -16.82 -10.01 7.43
C ARG A 86 -15.49 -10.53 6.89
N GLY A 87 -14.64 -11.05 7.77
CA GLY A 87 -13.31 -11.52 7.41
C GLY A 87 -12.48 -10.53 6.61
N ALA A 88 -12.68 -9.22 6.83
CA ALA A 88 -12.15 -8.16 5.99
C ALA A 88 -11.13 -7.26 6.69
N MET A 89 -10.68 -7.59 7.90
CA MET A 89 -9.65 -6.84 8.62
C MET A 89 -8.28 -7.04 7.98
N SER A 90 -7.51 -5.96 7.88
CA SER A 90 -6.15 -6.01 7.32
C SER A 90 -5.12 -6.51 8.32
N ALA A 91 -3.93 -6.85 7.82
CA ALA A 91 -2.74 -7.07 8.65
C ALA A 91 -2.44 -5.88 9.58
N ASN A 92 -2.76 -4.64 9.21
CA ASN A 92 -2.57 -3.48 10.10
C ASN A 92 -3.30 -3.64 11.44
N TYR A 93 -4.51 -4.21 11.44
CA TYR A 93 -5.25 -4.49 12.67
C TYR A 93 -4.50 -5.47 13.59
N PHE A 94 -3.98 -6.56 13.02
CA PHE A 94 -3.27 -7.59 13.78
C PHE A 94 -1.91 -7.12 14.31
N LEU A 95 -1.33 -6.11 13.67
CA LEU A 95 -0.06 -5.50 14.08
C LEU A 95 -0.21 -4.43 15.17
N LEU A 96 -1.43 -3.91 15.42
CA LEU A 96 -1.68 -2.85 16.42
C LEU A 96 -1.07 -3.12 17.82
N PRO A 97 -1.14 -4.34 18.39
CA PRO A 97 -0.51 -4.62 19.70
C PRO A 97 1.01 -4.47 19.70
N PHE A 98 1.64 -4.67 18.54
CA PHE A 98 3.09 -4.68 18.34
C PHE A 98 3.67 -3.31 17.96
N ILE A 99 2.81 -2.29 17.91
CA ILE A 99 3.12 -0.88 17.61
C ILE A 99 2.44 0.05 18.62
N GLU A 100 2.31 -0.42 19.86
CA GLU A 100 1.79 0.34 21.01
C GLU A 100 0.33 0.81 20.87
N GLN A 101 -0.44 0.24 19.95
CA GLN A 101 -1.87 0.53 19.74
C GLN A 101 -2.80 -0.51 20.41
N ASN A 102 -2.44 -0.97 21.61
CA ASN A 102 -3.20 -1.99 22.36
C ASN A 102 -4.63 -1.54 22.69
N ALA A 103 -4.83 -0.25 23.02
CA ALA A 103 -6.17 0.27 23.31
C ALA A 103 -7.09 0.15 22.10
N LEU A 104 -6.62 0.58 20.92
CA LEU A 104 -7.39 0.49 19.67
C LEU A 104 -7.65 -0.97 19.28
N TYR A 105 -6.65 -1.84 19.42
CA TYR A 105 -6.81 -3.28 19.17
C TYR A 105 -7.91 -3.91 20.02
N ASN A 106 -7.89 -3.63 21.33
CA ASN A 106 -8.88 -4.16 22.27
C ASN A 106 -10.28 -3.62 21.97
N SER A 107 -10.42 -2.32 21.69
CA SER A 107 -11.71 -1.72 21.33
C SER A 107 -12.28 -2.33 20.04
N LEU A 108 -11.45 -2.50 19.00
CA LEU A 108 -11.84 -3.16 17.75
C LEU A 108 -12.10 -4.67 17.91
N GLY A 109 -11.47 -5.33 18.90
CA GLY A 109 -11.73 -6.73 19.25
C GLY A 109 -13.06 -6.91 20.00
N GLN A 110 -13.37 -6.03 20.95
CA GLN A 110 -14.63 -6.02 21.71
C GLN A 110 -15.84 -5.81 20.80
N LEU A 111 -15.67 -5.01 19.75
CA LEU A 111 -16.63 -4.86 18.67
C LEU A 111 -17.09 -6.22 18.09
N GLY A 112 -16.17 -7.18 17.93
CA GLY A 112 -16.41 -8.53 17.42
C GLY A 112 -17.39 -9.42 18.22
N ALA A 113 -17.82 -8.99 19.40
CA ALA A 113 -18.57 -9.84 20.32
C ALA A 113 -20.10 -9.68 20.30
N LYS A 114 -20.71 -8.56 19.84
CA LYS A 114 -22.20 -8.40 19.87
C LYS A 114 -22.88 -7.16 19.26
N GLN A 115 -22.35 -6.46 18.25
CA GLN A 115 -23.05 -5.27 17.69
C GLN A 115 -22.97 -5.18 16.16
N GLN A 116 -23.97 -4.55 15.54
CA GLN A 116 -23.99 -4.31 14.09
C GLN A 116 -22.93 -3.29 13.67
N GLY A 117 -22.35 -3.43 12.47
CA GLY A 117 -21.45 -2.43 11.90
C GLY A 117 -19.97 -2.62 12.25
N LEU A 118 -19.50 -3.86 12.19
CA LEU A 118 -18.12 -4.20 12.56
C LEU A 118 -17.19 -4.28 11.35
N GLU A 119 -17.72 -4.11 10.15
CA GLU A 119 -16.90 -4.12 8.95
C GLU A 119 -15.96 -2.90 8.95
N PRO A 120 -14.73 -3.03 8.41
CA PRO A 120 -13.78 -1.92 8.38
C PRO A 120 -14.23 -0.73 7.52
N TRP A 121 -15.28 -0.90 6.72
CA TRP A 121 -15.91 0.18 5.96
C TRP A 121 -17.09 0.83 6.68
N ASN A 122 -17.51 0.32 7.83
CA ASN A 122 -18.57 0.98 8.60
C ASN A 122 -18.08 2.32 9.19
N GLY A 123 -19.00 3.25 9.43
CA GLY A 123 -18.72 4.58 9.99
C GLY A 123 -18.41 4.61 11.48
N ASN A 124 -17.92 3.51 12.07
CA ASN A 124 -17.57 3.46 13.48
C ASN A 124 -16.35 4.37 13.74
N ALA A 125 -16.42 5.19 14.80
CA ALA A 125 -15.36 6.14 15.17
C ALA A 125 -13.98 5.48 15.33
N LEU A 126 -13.93 4.20 15.75
CA LEU A 126 -12.68 3.46 15.86
C LEU A 126 -11.97 3.31 14.51
N TYR A 127 -12.72 3.07 13.42
CA TYR A 127 -12.18 3.00 12.06
C TYR A 127 -11.89 4.39 11.45
N LEU A 128 -12.21 5.48 12.15
CA LEU A 128 -11.81 6.85 11.77
C LEU A 128 -10.48 7.27 12.41
N THR A 129 -9.96 6.48 13.35
CA THR A 129 -8.73 6.83 14.08
C THR A 129 -7.55 6.89 13.12
N ARG A 130 -6.90 8.06 13.03
CA ARG A 130 -5.68 8.25 12.25
C ARG A 130 -4.46 7.76 13.01
N LEU A 131 -3.60 7.05 12.29
CA LEU A 131 -2.39 6.45 12.82
C LEU A 131 -1.22 7.04 12.04
N SER A 132 -0.47 7.95 12.66
CA SER A 132 0.61 8.70 11.99
C SER A 132 1.69 7.79 11.41
N PHE A 133 1.95 6.63 12.01
CA PHE A 133 2.92 5.67 11.50
C PHE A 133 2.45 4.95 10.23
N LEU A 134 1.15 4.93 9.93
CA LEU A 134 0.62 4.41 8.67
C LEU A 134 0.66 5.43 7.54
N GLU A 135 0.96 6.70 7.83
CA GLU A 135 0.97 7.78 6.86
C GLU A 135 2.41 8.20 6.56
N CYS A 136 2.82 8.14 5.29
CA CYS A 136 4.10 8.69 4.86
C CYS A 136 3.97 10.22 4.73
N PRO A 137 4.80 11.04 5.38
CA PRO A 137 4.76 12.50 5.23
C PRO A 137 5.05 13.00 3.80
N SER A 138 5.66 12.19 2.94
CA SER A 138 5.83 12.51 1.51
C SER A 138 4.65 12.07 0.65
N ASP A 139 3.70 11.27 1.18
CA ASP A 139 2.52 10.87 0.41
C ASP A 139 1.59 12.07 0.21
N ALA A 140 1.59 12.58 -1.02
CA ALA A 140 0.80 13.72 -1.45
C ALA A 140 -0.68 13.39 -1.69
N GLY A 141 -1.15 12.18 -1.36
CA GLY A 141 -2.57 11.86 -1.49
C GLY A 141 -3.49 12.77 -0.70
N ASP A 142 -4.69 12.98 -1.22
CA ASP A 142 -5.68 13.85 -0.61
C ASP A 142 -6.04 13.33 0.79
N THR A 143 -6.27 14.25 1.74
CA THR A 143 -6.50 13.86 3.14
C THR A 143 -7.85 13.20 3.37
N ASP A 144 -8.84 13.50 2.52
CA ASP A 144 -10.16 12.89 2.56
C ASP A 144 -10.47 12.28 1.19
N PRO A 145 -11.13 11.11 1.14
CA PRO A 145 -11.72 10.66 -0.11
C PRO A 145 -12.68 11.75 -0.60
N PHE A 146 -12.97 11.80 -1.91
CA PHE A 146 -13.90 12.78 -2.51
C PHE A 146 -15.34 12.79 -1.91
N GLN A 147 -15.62 12.00 -0.88
CA GLN A 147 -16.85 12.00 -0.06
C GLN A 147 -16.51 12.23 1.43
N ALA A 148 -16.67 13.47 1.90
CA ALA A 148 -16.24 13.96 3.24
C ALA A 148 -16.78 13.20 4.48
N ASN A 149 -17.79 12.34 4.34
CA ASN A 149 -18.38 11.57 5.45
C ASN A 149 -17.97 10.09 5.47
N ARG A 150 -16.97 9.71 4.67
CA ARG A 150 -16.52 8.32 4.54
C ARG A 150 -15.02 8.12 4.77
N THR A 151 -14.33 9.12 5.30
CA THR A 151 -12.93 8.98 5.71
C THR A 151 -12.79 7.79 6.66
N ARG A 152 -11.75 6.99 6.51
CA ARG A 152 -11.37 5.92 7.44
C ARG A 152 -9.88 6.09 7.77
N THR A 153 -9.34 5.22 8.61
CA THR A 153 -7.89 5.13 8.83
C THR A 153 -7.18 5.06 7.49
N LEU A 154 -6.20 5.94 7.31
CA LEU A 154 -5.42 6.03 6.08
C LEU A 154 -4.18 5.15 6.16
N THR A 155 -3.68 4.73 5.01
CA THR A 155 -2.38 4.08 4.93
C THR A 155 -1.67 4.41 3.63
N SER A 156 -0.36 4.66 3.74
CA SER A 156 0.59 4.83 2.65
C SER A 156 1.49 3.60 2.49
N TYR A 157 1.14 2.47 3.13
CA TYR A 157 1.92 1.24 3.11
C TYR A 157 1.00 0.05 2.84
N ALA A 158 1.53 -0.93 2.13
CA ALA A 158 0.78 -2.12 1.75
C ALA A 158 1.66 -3.37 1.87
N PHE A 159 1.00 -4.52 1.96
CA PHE A 159 1.60 -5.82 2.21
C PHE A 159 1.86 -6.55 0.89
N CYS A 160 3.05 -7.11 0.75
CA CYS A 160 3.49 -7.72 -0.49
C CYS A 160 2.81 -9.08 -0.73
N THR A 161 1.98 -9.15 -1.77
CA THR A 161 1.37 -10.40 -2.25
C THR A 161 2.24 -11.10 -3.29
N GLY A 162 3.38 -10.52 -3.66
CA GLY A 162 4.30 -11.06 -4.66
C GLY A 162 3.82 -10.83 -6.09
N ASP A 163 4.11 -11.78 -6.96
CA ASP A 163 4.09 -11.60 -8.40
C ASP A 163 2.89 -12.28 -9.10
N ASN A 164 1.78 -12.44 -8.37
CA ASN A 164 0.54 -12.98 -8.90
C ASN A 164 -0.63 -12.01 -8.66
N TYR A 165 -1.36 -11.66 -9.74
CA TYR A 165 -2.58 -10.87 -9.65
C TYR A 165 -3.85 -11.73 -9.59
N ALA A 166 -3.84 -12.97 -10.09
CA ALA A 166 -5.04 -13.80 -10.17
C ALA A 166 -5.63 -14.13 -8.80
N ALA A 167 -4.77 -14.39 -7.81
CA ALA A 167 -5.15 -14.66 -6.44
C ALA A 167 -5.40 -13.38 -5.63
N SER A 168 -5.45 -12.20 -6.25
CA SER A 168 -5.93 -10.98 -5.58
C SER A 168 -7.44 -10.77 -5.70
N GLU A 169 -8.12 -11.65 -6.44
CA GLU A 169 -9.57 -11.71 -6.57
C GLU A 169 -10.23 -12.08 -5.23
N VAL A 170 -11.36 -11.44 -4.94
CA VAL A 170 -12.20 -11.80 -3.78
C VAL A 170 -13.59 -12.28 -4.23
N PHE A 171 -13.83 -12.42 -5.54
CA PHE A 171 -15.17 -12.66 -6.06
C PHE A 171 -15.24 -13.46 -7.36
N SER A 172 -15.60 -14.74 -7.25
CA SER A 172 -16.37 -15.43 -8.30
C SER A 172 -17.86 -15.04 -8.16
N PRO A 173 -18.48 -14.35 -9.15
CA PRO A 173 -19.77 -13.67 -8.96
C PRO A 173 -20.98 -14.52 -8.61
N SER A 174 -20.97 -15.78 -8.99
CA SER A 174 -22.13 -16.67 -8.88
C SER A 174 -22.03 -17.65 -7.70
N GLU A 175 -20.83 -17.96 -7.24
CA GLU A 175 -20.61 -19.10 -6.32
C GLU A 175 -20.37 -18.68 -4.86
N GLU A 176 -19.47 -17.73 -4.58
CA GLU A 176 -19.16 -17.32 -3.20
C GLU A 176 -20.26 -16.45 -2.57
N ARG A 177 -20.93 -15.65 -3.41
CA ARG A 177 -21.97 -14.71 -2.98
C ARG A 177 -23.25 -15.41 -2.50
N ASN A 178 -23.49 -16.63 -2.96
CA ASN A 178 -24.78 -17.31 -2.76
C ASN A 178 -24.63 -18.64 -2.02
N SER A 179 -23.41 -19.02 -1.60
CA SER A 179 -23.14 -20.29 -0.92
C SER A 179 -22.14 -20.14 0.21
N ASP A 180 -22.61 -20.36 1.45
CA ASP A 180 -21.78 -20.43 2.66
C ASP A 180 -20.67 -21.50 2.53
N THR A 181 -21.00 -22.65 1.92
CA THR A 181 -20.06 -23.74 1.70
C THR A 181 -18.92 -23.34 0.77
N ILE A 182 -19.21 -22.64 -0.33
CA ILE A 182 -18.17 -22.23 -1.29
C ILE A 182 -17.35 -21.07 -0.73
N SER A 183 -18.01 -20.11 -0.07
CA SER A 183 -17.34 -19.03 0.67
C SER A 183 -16.32 -19.60 1.66
N ARG A 184 -16.68 -20.67 2.39
CA ARG A 184 -15.80 -21.43 3.31
C ARG A 184 -14.65 -22.15 2.62
N GLN A 185 -14.91 -22.80 1.48
CA GLN A 185 -13.89 -23.52 0.71
C GLN A 185 -12.87 -22.57 0.05
N LYS A 186 -13.28 -21.35 -0.31
CA LYS A 186 -12.44 -20.32 -0.94
C LYS A 186 -11.95 -19.23 0.04
N LEU A 187 -12.04 -19.46 1.36
CA LEU A 187 -11.61 -18.46 2.37
C LEU A 187 -10.13 -18.12 2.28
N ALA A 188 -9.29 -19.14 2.09
CA ALA A 188 -7.84 -18.97 2.08
C ALA A 188 -7.35 -18.71 0.66
N ILE A 189 -6.86 -17.49 0.43
CA ILE A 189 -6.21 -17.13 -0.82
C ILE A 189 -4.72 -16.99 -0.56
N ARG A 190 -3.97 -17.91 -1.16
CA ARG A 190 -2.51 -17.92 -1.12
C ARG A 190 -2.01 -17.01 -2.23
N HIS A 191 -0.90 -16.36 -1.96
CA HIS A 191 -0.12 -15.73 -3.00
C HIS A 191 1.31 -16.28 -2.99
N ARG A 192 2.10 -15.86 -3.97
CA ARG A 192 3.52 -16.18 -4.06
C ARG A 192 4.37 -15.35 -3.11
N GLY A 193 3.87 -14.19 -2.67
CA GLY A 193 4.44 -13.41 -1.58
C GLY A 193 4.03 -13.91 -0.20
N ILE A 194 4.47 -13.18 0.83
CA ILE A 194 4.21 -13.51 2.24
C ILE A 194 2.73 -13.33 2.56
N TRP A 195 2.12 -12.26 2.08
CA TRP A 195 0.81 -11.85 2.60
C TRP A 195 -0.33 -12.36 1.74
N GLY A 196 -1.37 -12.89 2.38
CA GLY A 196 -2.60 -13.31 1.71
C GLY A 196 -3.83 -13.35 2.60
N ARG A 197 -4.95 -13.78 2.04
CA ARG A 197 -6.24 -13.85 2.74
C ARG A 197 -6.34 -15.18 3.50
N TYR A 198 -6.61 -15.12 4.80
CA TYR A 198 -6.66 -16.29 5.72
C TYR A 198 -5.46 -17.25 5.57
N THR A 199 -4.31 -16.72 5.20
CA THR A 199 -3.05 -17.45 5.10
C THR A 199 -2.08 -16.91 6.14
N TYR A 200 -1.39 -17.82 6.82
CA TYR A 200 -0.52 -17.50 7.95
C TYR A 200 0.85 -18.17 7.73
N PRO A 201 1.70 -17.59 6.86
CA PRO A 201 3.02 -18.14 6.55
C PRO A 201 3.87 -18.27 7.80
N LYS A 202 4.70 -19.30 7.86
CA LYS A 202 5.79 -19.36 8.84
C LYS A 202 7.06 -18.75 8.27
N MET A 203 7.97 -18.29 9.13
CA MET A 203 9.27 -17.79 8.69
C MET A 203 10.03 -18.81 7.82
N GLY A 204 9.95 -20.10 8.18
CA GLY A 204 10.58 -21.19 7.42
C GLY A 204 9.96 -21.47 6.03
N GLU A 205 8.84 -20.84 5.68
CA GLU A 205 8.26 -20.93 4.33
C GLU A 205 8.86 -19.88 3.36
N ILE A 206 9.74 -19.00 3.85
CA ILE A 206 10.46 -18.01 3.05
C ILE A 206 11.79 -18.62 2.59
N ALA A 207 11.70 -19.48 1.58
CA ALA A 207 12.84 -20.24 1.04
C ALA A 207 13.84 -19.37 0.25
N ASP A 208 13.40 -18.24 -0.31
CA ASP A 208 14.25 -17.33 -1.11
C ASP A 208 15.15 -16.43 -0.24
N GLY A 209 14.99 -16.52 1.09
CA GLY A 209 15.75 -15.76 2.07
C GLY A 209 15.02 -14.51 2.55
N THR A 210 14.98 -14.32 3.86
CA THR A 210 14.22 -13.23 4.49
C THR A 210 14.72 -11.83 4.13
N SER A 211 16.00 -11.70 3.78
CA SER A 211 16.60 -10.45 3.31
C SER A 211 16.31 -10.13 1.85
N ASN A 212 15.79 -11.11 1.09
CA ASN A 212 15.51 -10.99 -0.36
C ASN A 212 14.02 -11.04 -0.67
N THR A 213 13.15 -11.28 0.32
CA THR A 213 11.70 -11.24 0.13
C THR A 213 11.12 -9.96 0.72
N ILE A 214 10.46 -9.16 -0.12
CA ILE A 214 9.73 -7.96 0.28
C ILE A 214 8.50 -8.39 1.08
N THR A 215 8.29 -7.72 2.21
CA THR A 215 7.11 -7.93 3.06
C THR A 215 6.15 -6.75 2.98
N ILE A 216 6.65 -5.51 2.97
CA ILE A 216 5.85 -4.29 2.98
C ILE A 216 6.47 -3.32 1.96
N ALA A 217 5.65 -2.53 1.29
CA ALA A 217 6.16 -1.44 0.46
C ALA A 217 5.30 -0.19 0.62
N GLU A 218 5.88 0.94 0.25
CA GLU A 218 5.13 2.19 0.07
C GLU A 218 4.07 2.04 -1.02
N ARG A 219 2.92 2.67 -0.78
CA ARG A 219 1.83 2.80 -1.73
C ARG A 219 1.27 4.21 -1.64
N GLN A 220 1.04 4.80 -2.80
CA GLN A 220 0.51 6.16 -2.89
C GLN A 220 -1.02 6.18 -2.79
N ARG A 221 -1.54 7.12 -2.00
CA ARG A 221 -2.97 7.46 -1.98
C ARG A 221 -3.35 8.31 -3.20
N PRO A 222 -4.61 8.25 -3.65
CA PRO A 222 -5.11 9.11 -4.72
C PRO A 222 -4.87 10.59 -4.45
N HIS A 223 -4.55 11.34 -5.51
CA HIS A 223 -4.44 12.80 -5.44
C HIS A 223 -5.18 13.45 -6.62
N SER A 224 -5.85 14.57 -6.34
CA SER A 224 -6.65 15.31 -7.32
C SER A 224 -5.88 15.76 -8.57
N THR A 225 -4.55 15.94 -8.50
CA THR A 225 -3.72 16.37 -9.64
C THR A 225 -2.71 15.32 -10.12
N ASN A 226 -2.65 14.16 -9.45
CA ASN A 226 -1.76 13.07 -9.78
C ASN A 226 -2.50 11.73 -9.66
N THR A 227 -2.60 11.00 -10.77
CA THR A 227 -3.41 9.77 -10.81
C THR A 227 -2.59 8.50 -10.51
N LYS A 228 -1.30 8.62 -10.12
CA LYS A 228 -0.44 7.49 -9.72
C LYS A 228 -0.99 6.66 -8.55
N GLY A 229 -1.79 7.26 -7.67
CA GLY A 229 -2.48 6.57 -6.56
C GLY A 229 -3.87 6.02 -6.91
N LEU A 230 -4.33 6.21 -8.16
CA LEU A 230 -5.62 5.74 -8.65
C LEU A 230 -5.48 4.41 -9.38
N ILE A 231 -6.62 3.77 -9.66
CA ILE A 231 -6.69 2.47 -10.29
C ILE A 231 -7.55 2.56 -11.54
N ALA A 232 -7.01 2.09 -12.67
CA ALA A 232 -7.75 1.97 -13.91
C ALA A 232 -8.37 0.57 -14.06
N ALA A 233 -9.45 0.50 -14.82
CA ALA A 233 -10.04 -0.75 -15.25
C ALA A 233 -9.52 -1.14 -16.63
N VAL A 234 -9.00 -2.37 -16.74
CA VAL A 234 -8.69 -3.02 -18.00
C VAL A 234 -9.76 -4.09 -18.22
N ALA A 235 -10.48 -4.01 -19.34
CA ALA A 235 -11.40 -5.06 -19.74
C ALA A 235 -10.59 -6.29 -20.17
N GLY A 236 -10.84 -7.45 -19.57
CA GLY A 236 -10.09 -8.64 -19.92
C GLY A 236 -10.34 -9.81 -18.98
N ASN A 237 -9.79 -10.96 -19.35
CA ASN A 237 -9.83 -12.17 -18.56
C ASN A 237 -8.52 -12.36 -17.81
N VAL A 238 -8.60 -12.76 -16.54
CA VAL A 238 -7.43 -12.99 -15.66
C VAL A 238 -6.43 -13.98 -16.27
N ALA A 239 -6.92 -14.96 -17.04
CA ALA A 239 -6.09 -15.97 -17.69
C ALA A 239 -5.31 -15.44 -18.91
N THR A 240 -5.66 -14.26 -19.43
CA THR A 240 -5.03 -13.69 -20.64
C THR A 240 -4.46 -12.29 -20.44
N ALA A 241 -4.84 -11.60 -19.36
CA ALA A 241 -4.40 -10.23 -19.09
C ALA A 241 -2.89 -10.18 -18.86
N THR A 242 -2.23 -9.18 -19.43
CA THR A 242 -0.79 -8.96 -19.24
C THR A 242 -0.52 -7.65 -18.52
N PRO A 243 0.57 -7.54 -17.76
CA PRO A 243 0.99 -6.27 -17.17
C PRO A 243 1.19 -5.15 -18.20
N LEU A 244 1.58 -5.51 -19.43
CA LEU A 244 1.73 -4.57 -20.54
C LEU A 244 0.44 -3.80 -20.83
N ASP A 245 -0.72 -4.45 -20.74
CA ASP A 245 -2.03 -3.83 -20.97
C ASP A 245 -2.29 -2.70 -19.96
N CYS A 246 -1.93 -2.93 -18.69
CA CYS A 246 -2.06 -1.92 -17.65
C CYS A 246 -1.05 -0.78 -17.83
N ARG A 247 0.21 -1.12 -18.10
CA ARG A 247 1.30 -0.15 -18.25
C ARG A 247 1.05 0.81 -19.41
N ALA A 248 0.41 0.35 -20.49
CA ALA A 248 0.07 1.16 -21.65
C ALA A 248 -0.93 2.30 -21.33
N LEU A 249 -1.62 2.25 -20.19
CA LEU A 249 -2.60 3.27 -19.80
C LEU A 249 -1.99 4.51 -19.13
N PHE A 250 -0.69 4.52 -18.82
CA PHE A 250 -0.07 5.50 -17.93
C PHE A 250 1.21 6.11 -18.50
N ASP A 251 1.37 7.42 -18.34
CA ASP A 251 2.49 8.19 -18.89
C ASP A 251 3.67 8.40 -17.91
N GLY A 252 3.57 7.82 -16.71
CA GLY A 252 4.52 8.02 -15.60
C GLY A 252 4.02 9.00 -14.53
N ARG A 253 2.95 9.74 -14.81
CA ARG A 253 2.28 10.63 -13.84
C ARG A 253 0.76 10.50 -13.87
N GLN A 254 0.18 10.31 -15.05
CA GLN A 254 -1.26 10.24 -15.22
C GLN A 254 -1.72 9.15 -16.20
N TYR A 255 -2.96 8.69 -16.00
CA TYR A 255 -3.63 7.85 -16.99
C TYR A 255 -4.03 8.67 -18.22
N TYR A 256 -3.74 8.17 -19.42
CA TYR A 256 -4.11 8.82 -20.69
C TYR A 256 -5.62 9.00 -20.83
N ASN A 257 -6.39 8.02 -20.39
CA ASN A 257 -7.85 8.03 -20.44
C ASN A 257 -8.43 7.97 -19.02
N GLN A 258 -8.82 9.12 -18.50
CA GLN A 258 -9.41 9.23 -17.16
C GLN A 258 -10.76 8.53 -17.04
N SER A 259 -11.47 8.25 -18.14
CA SER A 259 -12.72 7.49 -18.11
C SER A 259 -12.53 6.01 -17.74
N LEU A 260 -11.30 5.50 -17.82
CA LEU A 260 -10.96 4.15 -17.35
C LEU A 260 -10.68 4.11 -15.85
N ILE A 261 -10.51 5.25 -15.20
CA ILE A 261 -10.25 5.31 -13.77
C ILE A 261 -11.51 4.90 -13.02
N THR A 262 -11.35 3.96 -12.10
CA THR A 262 -12.44 3.50 -11.23
C THR A 262 -12.96 4.65 -10.36
N PRO A 263 -14.27 4.67 -10.03
CA PRO A 263 -14.86 5.77 -9.28
C PRO A 263 -14.11 6.06 -7.96
N GLN A 264 -13.71 7.32 -7.80
CA GLN A 264 -12.91 7.79 -6.66
C GLN A 264 -13.83 8.09 -5.48
N ASN A 265 -13.95 7.13 -4.58
CA ASN A 265 -14.69 7.29 -3.33
C ASN A 265 -13.87 6.71 -2.16
N ASP A 266 -14.53 6.42 -1.05
CA ASP A 266 -13.91 5.78 0.13
C ASP A 266 -13.34 4.38 -0.15
N THR A 267 -13.57 3.84 -1.35
CA THR A 267 -13.01 2.56 -1.81
C THR A 267 -11.76 2.73 -2.67
N SER A 268 -11.09 3.88 -2.65
CA SER A 268 -9.80 4.01 -3.34
C SER A 268 -8.63 3.46 -2.50
N PRO A 269 -7.49 3.14 -3.13
CA PRO A 269 -6.29 2.69 -2.43
C PRO A 269 -5.88 3.59 -1.25
N GLY A 270 -5.45 2.99 -0.14
CA GLY A 270 -4.95 3.74 1.02
C GLY A 270 -6.01 4.50 1.84
N TYR A 271 -7.28 4.56 1.40
CA TYR A 271 -8.38 5.16 2.19
C TYR A 271 -9.05 4.20 3.16
N ARG A 272 -8.69 2.91 3.17
CA ARG A 272 -9.19 1.91 4.12
C ARG A 272 -8.05 1.10 4.73
N GLY A 273 -7.26 1.71 5.60
CA GLY A 273 -6.10 1.08 6.23
C GLY A 273 -6.41 -0.17 7.07
N MET A 274 -7.65 -0.28 7.58
CA MET A 274 -8.11 -1.48 8.31
C MET A 274 -8.78 -2.52 7.39
N GLY A 275 -8.99 -2.23 6.10
CA GLY A 275 -9.58 -3.15 5.13
C GLY A 275 -8.53 -4.02 4.46
N GLY A 276 -8.61 -5.34 4.63
CA GLY A 276 -7.57 -6.29 4.22
C GLY A 276 -7.60 -6.75 2.76
N ASN A 277 -8.68 -6.47 2.02
CA ASN A 277 -8.75 -6.82 0.60
C ASN A 277 -7.53 -6.25 -0.17
N ALA A 278 -7.01 -7.01 -1.12
CA ALA A 278 -5.86 -6.64 -1.94
C ALA A 278 -5.97 -5.23 -2.54
N TYR A 279 -7.18 -4.84 -2.97
CA TYR A 279 -7.43 -3.48 -3.46
C TYR A 279 -6.95 -2.38 -2.49
N PHE A 280 -7.09 -2.59 -1.18
CA PHE A 280 -6.73 -1.62 -0.14
C PHE A 280 -5.34 -1.87 0.46
N SER A 281 -4.99 -3.14 0.66
CA SER A 281 -3.87 -3.55 1.51
C SER A 281 -2.74 -4.27 0.78
N ALA A 282 -2.88 -4.58 -0.51
CA ALA A 282 -1.83 -5.29 -1.25
C ALA A 282 -0.92 -4.36 -2.05
N VAL A 283 0.31 -4.83 -2.21
CA VAL A 283 1.25 -4.41 -3.23
C VAL A 283 1.79 -5.67 -3.92
N SER A 284 1.95 -5.60 -5.23
CA SER A 284 2.42 -6.70 -6.08
C SER A 284 3.71 -6.29 -6.75
N THR A 285 4.63 -7.24 -6.91
CA THR A 285 5.93 -7.03 -7.56
C THR A 285 5.91 -7.37 -9.05
N ILE A 286 4.80 -7.03 -9.72
CA ILE A 286 4.57 -7.38 -11.13
C ILE A 286 5.00 -6.22 -12.02
N LEU A 287 4.37 -5.07 -11.78
CA LEU A 287 4.64 -3.82 -12.45
C LEU A 287 5.73 -3.05 -11.70
N PRO A 288 6.63 -2.34 -12.40
CA PRO A 288 7.70 -1.57 -11.75
C PRO A 288 7.15 -0.53 -10.76
N PRO A 289 7.95 -0.07 -9.79
CA PRO A 289 7.55 1.00 -8.90
C PRO A 289 7.06 2.24 -9.64
N ASN A 290 6.16 3.00 -9.01
CA ASN A 290 5.67 4.29 -9.50
C ASN A 290 4.97 4.26 -10.87
N THR A 291 4.32 3.13 -11.19
CA THR A 291 3.54 2.97 -12.44
C THR A 291 2.04 2.79 -12.18
N ALA A 292 1.27 2.52 -13.23
CA ALA A 292 -0.18 2.36 -13.16
C ALA A 292 -0.61 1.10 -12.39
N GLY A 293 -1.59 1.25 -11.51
CA GLY A 293 -2.36 0.12 -10.97
C GLY A 293 -3.59 -0.16 -11.83
N CYS A 294 -3.91 -1.43 -12.05
CA CYS A 294 -5.11 -1.80 -12.79
C CYS A 294 -5.83 -2.99 -12.20
N ILE A 295 -7.16 -2.96 -12.32
CA ILE A 295 -8.00 -4.14 -12.13
C ILE A 295 -8.35 -4.77 -13.46
N ILE A 296 -8.50 -6.08 -13.44
CA ILE A 296 -8.95 -6.87 -14.58
C ILE A 296 -10.45 -7.11 -14.38
N MET A 297 -11.27 -6.38 -15.14
CA MET A 297 -12.73 -6.41 -14.98
C MET A 297 -13.39 -7.40 -15.92
N GLU A 298 -14.14 -8.34 -15.35
CA GLU A 298 -15.14 -9.16 -16.02
C GLU A 298 -16.55 -8.80 -15.52
N GLY A 299 -17.34 -8.12 -16.35
CA GLY A 299 -18.73 -7.78 -16.02
C GLY A 299 -18.92 -6.57 -15.09
N SER A 300 -20.04 -6.53 -14.36
CA SER A 300 -20.57 -5.30 -13.74
C SER A 300 -20.62 -5.35 -12.20
N SER A 301 -19.50 -5.65 -11.53
CA SER A 301 -19.38 -5.57 -10.06
C SER A 301 -18.57 -4.36 -9.59
N SER A 302 -18.56 -4.11 -8.27
CA SER A 302 -17.77 -3.01 -7.70
C SER A 302 -16.26 -3.26 -7.90
N PRO A 303 -15.48 -2.23 -8.25
CA PRO A 303 -14.09 -2.37 -8.72
C PRO A 303 -13.16 -3.01 -7.69
N HIS A 304 -13.43 -2.83 -6.39
CA HIS A 304 -12.57 -3.30 -5.30
C HIS A 304 -12.65 -4.80 -5.00
N TRP A 305 -13.38 -5.59 -5.79
CA TRP A 305 -13.44 -7.05 -5.65
C TRP A 305 -12.72 -7.78 -6.79
N PHE A 306 -12.29 -7.06 -7.82
CA PHE A 306 -11.61 -7.64 -8.96
C PHE A 306 -10.14 -7.91 -8.64
N PRO A 307 -9.57 -8.95 -9.26
CA PRO A 307 -8.13 -9.12 -9.28
C PRO A 307 -7.48 -7.91 -9.95
N GLY A 308 -6.29 -7.58 -9.49
CA GLY A 308 -5.56 -6.45 -10.01
C GLY A 308 -4.08 -6.53 -9.75
N MET A 309 -3.38 -5.64 -10.44
CA MET A 309 -1.98 -5.37 -10.29
C MET A 309 -1.85 -4.08 -9.47
N TRP A 310 -1.20 -4.20 -8.32
CA TRP A 310 -1.09 -3.17 -7.30
C TRP A 310 0.37 -2.74 -7.21
N PRO A 311 0.87 -1.86 -8.09
CA PRO A 311 2.27 -1.44 -8.02
C PRO A 311 2.53 -0.69 -6.72
N ALA A 312 3.78 -0.77 -6.28
CA ALA A 312 4.28 0.08 -5.21
C ALA A 312 4.41 1.52 -5.73
N GLY A 313 4.24 2.51 -4.85
CA GLY A 313 4.26 3.91 -5.25
C GLY A 313 4.63 4.86 -4.13
N SER A 314 5.41 5.89 -4.46
CA SER A 314 5.90 6.92 -3.55
C SER A 314 6.12 8.23 -4.30
N GLU A 315 6.15 9.35 -3.59
CA GLU A 315 6.56 10.66 -4.16
C GLU A 315 8.04 10.95 -3.95
N HIS A 316 8.79 10.00 -3.39
CA HIS A 316 10.24 10.07 -3.34
C HIS A 316 10.84 10.03 -4.76
N VAL A 317 11.89 10.82 -4.96
CA VAL A 317 12.57 10.90 -6.26
C VAL A 317 13.31 9.60 -6.54
N GLY A 318 12.96 8.96 -7.66
CA GLY A 318 13.73 7.86 -8.26
C GLY A 318 13.49 6.48 -7.65
N GLY A 319 12.50 6.32 -6.77
CA GLY A 319 12.22 5.04 -6.15
C GLY A 319 11.23 5.07 -4.99
N ILE A 320 11.19 3.96 -4.26
CA ILE A 320 10.28 3.67 -3.15
C ILE A 320 11.03 3.06 -1.97
N GLN A 321 10.48 3.15 -0.76
CA GLN A 321 10.92 2.35 0.38
C GLN A 321 10.19 1.02 0.43
N VAL A 322 10.95 -0.05 0.65
CA VAL A 322 10.43 -1.41 0.87
C VAL A 322 10.99 -1.99 2.16
N GLY A 323 10.16 -2.71 2.90
CA GLY A 323 10.55 -3.52 4.04
C GLY A 323 10.75 -4.95 3.58
N MET A 324 11.87 -5.55 3.99
CA MET A 324 12.17 -6.96 3.75
C MET A 324 11.64 -7.81 4.89
N ALA A 325 11.49 -9.12 4.67
CA ALA A 325 10.95 -10.05 5.65
C ALA A 325 11.82 -10.19 6.91
N ASP A 326 13.11 -9.88 6.83
CA ASP A 326 14.02 -9.77 7.99
C ASP A 326 13.89 -8.43 8.75
N GLY A 327 12.98 -7.56 8.31
CA GLY A 327 12.71 -6.25 8.89
C GLY A 327 13.72 -5.18 8.48
N SER A 328 14.68 -5.45 7.61
CA SER A 328 15.50 -4.40 6.98
C SER A 328 14.65 -3.54 6.04
N VAL A 329 15.10 -2.31 5.77
CA VAL A 329 14.43 -1.39 4.84
C VAL A 329 15.41 -1.03 3.75
N GLN A 330 14.95 -1.07 2.51
CA GLN A 330 15.74 -0.78 1.34
C GLN A 330 15.02 0.21 0.44
N PHE A 331 15.79 1.04 -0.27
CA PHE A 331 15.25 1.93 -1.28
C PHE A 331 15.40 1.27 -2.64
N ILE A 332 14.28 1.05 -3.34
CA ILE A 332 14.25 0.40 -4.65
C ILE A 332 14.06 1.45 -5.73
N SER A 333 14.90 1.42 -6.75
CA SER A 333 14.80 2.35 -7.87
C SER A 333 13.60 2.06 -8.77
N ASP A 334 13.02 3.11 -9.35
CA ASP A 334 12.00 3.01 -10.40
C ASP A 334 12.49 2.24 -11.65
N ASN A 335 13.82 2.20 -11.85
CA ASN A 335 14.47 1.53 -12.97
C ASN A 335 14.81 0.06 -12.69
N ILE A 336 14.31 -0.52 -11.60
CA ILE A 336 14.53 -1.94 -11.30
C ILE A 336 14.05 -2.82 -12.46
N ASP A 337 14.80 -3.89 -12.74
CA ASP A 337 14.42 -4.88 -13.75
C ASP A 337 13.08 -5.52 -13.37
N SER A 338 12.06 -5.22 -14.18
CA SER A 338 10.70 -5.76 -14.06
C SER A 338 10.43 -6.85 -15.11
N GLY A 339 11.45 -7.35 -15.81
CA GLY A 339 11.35 -8.49 -16.71
C GLY A 339 10.29 -8.38 -17.82
N ASN A 340 9.67 -9.51 -18.16
CA ASN A 340 8.74 -9.61 -19.27
C ASN A 340 7.32 -9.19 -18.88
N GLN A 341 7.00 -7.94 -19.14
CA GLN A 341 5.66 -7.38 -18.90
C GLN A 341 4.56 -7.91 -19.84
N ALA A 342 4.92 -8.66 -20.90
CA ALA A 342 3.94 -9.36 -21.74
C ALA A 342 3.62 -10.78 -21.23
N ALA A 343 4.27 -11.24 -20.15
CA ALA A 343 3.98 -12.54 -19.56
C ALA A 343 2.74 -12.49 -18.65
N ILE A 344 1.88 -13.50 -18.78
CA ILE A 344 0.78 -13.77 -17.85
C ILE A 344 1.36 -14.15 -16.48
N ALA A 345 0.70 -13.74 -15.40
CA ALA A 345 1.21 -13.99 -14.07
C ALA A 345 1.24 -15.49 -13.72
N PRO A 346 2.29 -15.96 -13.03
CA PRO A 346 2.34 -17.33 -12.52
C PRO A 346 1.20 -17.58 -11.54
N LEU A 347 0.73 -18.81 -11.43
CA LEU A 347 -0.32 -19.16 -10.47
C LEU A 347 0.20 -19.04 -9.03
N ALA A 348 -0.70 -18.75 -8.08
CA ALA A 348 -0.33 -18.63 -6.67
C ALA A 348 0.26 -19.91 -6.05
N THR A 349 -0.02 -21.08 -6.64
CA THR A 349 0.44 -22.39 -6.17
C THR A 349 1.68 -22.89 -6.88
N THR A 350 2.09 -22.26 -7.98
CA THR A 350 3.30 -22.65 -8.71
C THR A 350 4.56 -22.09 -8.05
N GLY A 351 5.51 -22.97 -7.77
CA GLY A 351 6.90 -22.57 -7.56
C GLY A 351 7.59 -22.25 -8.89
N GLY A 352 8.78 -21.67 -8.83
CA GLY A 352 9.58 -21.32 -10.02
C GLY A 352 9.86 -19.82 -10.15
N LEU A 353 10.69 -19.48 -11.13
CA LEU A 353 11.18 -18.12 -11.33
C LEU A 353 10.05 -17.16 -11.73
N SER A 354 10.12 -15.93 -11.25
CA SER A 354 9.23 -14.86 -11.67
C SER A 354 9.56 -14.43 -13.10
N PRO A 355 8.55 -14.24 -13.97
CA PRO A 355 8.78 -13.67 -15.29
C PRO A 355 9.10 -12.17 -15.22
N TYR A 356 8.92 -11.53 -14.06
CA TYR A 356 9.03 -10.08 -13.88
C TYR A 356 10.39 -9.64 -13.33
N GLY A 357 11.44 -10.37 -13.68
CA GLY A 357 12.83 -10.01 -13.41
C GLY A 357 13.15 -9.96 -11.91
N VAL A 358 14.15 -9.15 -11.57
CA VAL A 358 14.58 -8.93 -10.17
C VAL A 358 13.42 -8.42 -9.31
N TRP A 359 12.58 -7.53 -9.83
CA TRP A 359 11.45 -7.01 -9.07
C TRP A 359 10.47 -8.12 -8.68
N GLY A 360 10.06 -8.94 -9.65
CA GLY A 360 9.20 -10.10 -9.43
C GLY A 360 9.78 -11.06 -8.39
N ALA A 361 11.05 -11.42 -8.56
CA ALA A 361 11.80 -12.30 -7.68
C ALA A 361 11.75 -11.86 -6.22
N LEU A 362 12.00 -10.56 -5.96
CA LEU A 362 11.98 -9.98 -4.62
C LEU A 362 10.61 -10.07 -3.94
N GLY A 363 9.51 -10.22 -4.66
CA GLY A 363 8.19 -10.39 -4.05
C GLY A 363 7.81 -11.84 -3.77
N THR A 364 8.59 -12.81 -4.24
CA THR A 364 8.32 -14.23 -4.03
C THR A 364 8.96 -14.72 -2.72
N ARG A 365 8.25 -15.62 -2.02
CA ARG A 365 8.78 -16.29 -0.82
C ARG A 365 9.38 -17.66 -1.12
N SER A 366 9.05 -18.24 -2.28
CA SER A 366 9.49 -19.58 -2.68
C SER A 366 9.58 -19.73 -4.22
N GLY A 367 10.11 -18.73 -4.91
CA GLY A 367 10.41 -18.76 -6.35
C GLY A 367 11.65 -19.59 -6.69
N GLY A 368 12.58 -19.75 -5.75
CA GLY A 368 13.85 -20.45 -5.96
C GLY A 368 14.95 -19.56 -6.56
N GLU A 369 14.71 -18.25 -6.64
CA GLU A 369 15.65 -17.23 -7.12
C GLU A 369 16.18 -16.38 -5.97
N VAL A 370 17.50 -16.29 -5.87
CA VAL A 370 18.17 -15.37 -4.96
C VAL A 370 18.56 -14.13 -5.76
N SER A 371 17.66 -13.16 -5.85
CA SER A 371 17.95 -11.89 -6.51
C SER A 371 18.48 -10.88 -5.50
N GLN A 372 19.70 -10.40 -5.71
CA GLN A 372 20.23 -9.26 -4.94
C GLN A 372 19.82 -7.95 -5.62
N ILE A 373 19.42 -6.97 -4.80
CA ILE A 373 19.16 -5.61 -5.27
C ILE A 373 20.49 -5.03 -5.76
N PRO A 374 20.58 -4.51 -6.99
CA PRO A 374 21.78 -3.82 -7.46
C PRO A 374 22.08 -2.64 -6.53
N GLN A 375 23.29 -2.60 -5.97
CA GLN A 375 23.74 -1.52 -5.08
C GLN A 375 23.95 -0.21 -5.81
#